data_AF-A0A1M7Z1J7-F1
#
_entry.id   AF-A0A1M7Z1J7-F1
#
_cell.length_a   1.000
_cell.length_b   1.000
_cell.length_c   1.000
_cell.angle_alpha   90.00
_cell.angle_beta   90.00
_cell.angle_gamma   90.00
#
_symmetry.space_group_name_H-M   'P 1'
#
loop_
_entity.id
_entity.type
_entity.pdbx_description
1 polymer ?
#
loop_
_entity_poly.entity_id
_entity_poly.type
_entity_poly.pdbx_seq_one_letter_code
_entity_poly.pdbx_strand_id
1 'polypeptide(L)'
;MQSIVTEIKGTTDQLILTDDHLYLFFGKDPSERYLIDLFSGKHEFFVKYFDAECPLIAAYLPEGNREAAIEIETSVIDELHRQNFISKIEIYDENVELARPRNHPQDCLITIDMSETISSIEQY
;
A
#
# COMPACT_ATOMS: atom_id res chain seq x y z
N MET A 1 -13.36 -1.60 -22.39
CA MET A 1 -14.29 -1.66 -21.24
C MET A 1 -13.61 -2.57 -20.24
N GLN A 2 -12.95 -2.00 -19.22
CA GLN A 2 -12.23 -2.80 -18.22
C GLN A 2 -13.25 -3.55 -17.37
N SER A 3 -12.99 -4.83 -17.14
CA SER A 3 -13.90 -5.66 -16.34
C SER A 3 -13.39 -5.67 -14.91
N ILE A 4 -14.24 -5.28 -13.97
CA ILE A 4 -13.90 -5.33 -12.55
C ILE A 4 -13.81 -6.80 -12.13
N VAL A 5 -12.61 -7.24 -11.73
CA VAL A 5 -12.34 -8.60 -11.23
C VAL A 5 -12.66 -8.66 -9.75
N THR A 6 -12.25 -7.65 -8.99
CA THR A 6 -12.50 -7.55 -7.56
C THR A 6 -12.62 -6.09 -7.16
N GLU A 7 -13.57 -5.78 -6.29
CA GLU A 7 -13.76 -4.46 -5.72
C GLU A 7 -13.88 -4.60 -4.21
N ILE A 8 -13.05 -3.86 -3.50
CA ILE A 8 -13.10 -3.77 -2.05
C ILE A 8 -13.34 -2.34 -1.67
N LYS A 9 -14.41 -2.15 -0.91
CA LYS A 9 -14.87 -0.85 -0.47
C LYS A 9 -14.79 -0.81 1.05
N GLY A 10 -13.84 -0.02 1.53
CA GLY A 10 -13.74 0.38 2.92
C GLY A 10 -14.80 1.42 3.29
N THR A 11 -14.55 2.12 4.38
CA THR A 11 -15.38 3.22 4.87
C THR A 11 -15.20 4.48 4.00
N THR A 12 -13.95 4.83 3.71
CA THR A 12 -13.53 5.94 2.85
C THR A 12 -12.80 5.44 1.62
N ASP A 13 -11.99 4.38 1.77
CA ASP A 13 -11.04 3.97 0.74
C ASP A 13 -11.60 2.81 -0.09
N GLN A 14 -11.09 2.69 -1.32
CA GLN A 14 -11.56 1.66 -2.25
C GLN A 14 -10.40 1.14 -3.10
N LEU A 15 -10.30 -0.18 -3.17
CA LEU A 15 -9.36 -0.88 -4.02
C LEU A 15 -10.14 -1.58 -5.15
N ILE A 16 -9.81 -1.29 -6.39
CA ILE A 16 -10.45 -1.86 -7.58
C ILE A 16 -9.41 -2.59 -8.40
N LEU A 17 -9.51 -3.91 -8.46
CA LEU A 17 -8.74 -4.75 -9.36
C LEU A 17 -9.54 -4.96 -10.65
N THR A 18 -8.97 -4.54 -11.78
CA THR A 18 -9.45 -4.87 -13.12
C THR A 18 -8.63 -6.01 -13.71
N ASP A 19 -8.87 -6.33 -14.97
CA ASP A 19 -8.08 -7.27 -15.75
C ASP A 19 -6.62 -6.83 -15.96
N ASP A 20 -6.35 -5.54 -15.85
CA ASP A 20 -5.09 -4.90 -16.25
C ASP A 20 -4.54 -3.86 -15.26
N HIS A 21 -5.30 -3.46 -14.23
CA HIS A 21 -4.90 -2.42 -13.28
C HIS A 21 -5.34 -2.74 -11.85
N LEU A 22 -4.67 -2.08 -10.90
CA LEU A 22 -5.07 -2.08 -9.49
C LEU A 22 -5.17 -0.64 -9.00
N TYR A 23 -6.39 -0.11 -9.02
CA TYR A 23 -6.65 1.27 -8.61
C TYR A 23 -6.90 1.37 -7.11
N LEU A 24 -6.23 2.31 -6.45
CA LEU A 24 -6.52 2.71 -5.07
C LEU A 24 -7.09 4.14 -5.06
N PHE A 25 -8.29 4.26 -4.51
CA PHE A 25 -8.98 5.52 -4.26
C PHE A 25 -8.99 5.79 -2.75
N PHE A 26 -8.43 6.92 -2.33
CA PHE A 26 -8.19 7.20 -0.91
C PHE A 26 -8.16 8.71 -0.65
N GLY A 27 -8.03 9.10 0.61
CA GLY A 27 -8.10 10.49 1.05
C GLY A 27 -9.36 10.76 1.86
N LYS A 28 -9.16 11.25 3.08
CA LYS A 28 -10.20 11.42 4.09
C LYS A 28 -11.21 12.52 3.76
N ASP A 29 -10.78 13.54 3.03
CA ASP A 29 -11.65 14.63 2.58
C ASP A 29 -12.26 14.28 1.21
N PRO A 30 -13.60 14.27 1.07
CA PRO A 30 -14.26 14.07 -0.21
C PRO A 30 -13.83 15.04 -1.32
N SER A 31 -13.30 16.21 -0.97
CA SER A 31 -12.78 17.21 -1.90
C SER A 31 -11.32 16.98 -2.30
N GLU A 32 -10.58 16.17 -1.55
CA GLU A 32 -9.16 15.84 -1.77
C GLU A 32 -8.99 14.31 -1.86
N ARG A 33 -9.70 13.70 -2.81
CA ARG A 33 -9.55 12.28 -3.10
C ARG A 33 -8.43 12.05 -4.12
N TYR A 34 -7.60 11.07 -3.81
CA TYR A 34 -6.51 10.61 -4.65
C TYR A 34 -6.92 9.33 -5.37
N LEU A 35 -6.46 9.20 -6.60
CA LEU A 35 -6.55 7.98 -7.40
C LEU A 35 -5.13 7.65 -7.87
N ILE A 36 -4.66 6.46 -7.52
CA ILE A 36 -3.41 5.92 -8.03
C ILE A 36 -3.63 4.54 -8.62
N ASP A 37 -2.83 4.20 -9.63
CA ASP A 37 -2.75 2.86 -10.19
C ASP A 37 -1.49 2.18 -9.65
N LEU A 38 -1.68 1.17 -8.80
CA LEU A 38 -0.61 0.44 -8.13
C LEU A 38 0.18 -0.48 -9.07
N PHE A 39 -0.29 -0.69 -10.29
CA PHE A 39 0.46 -1.40 -11.32
C PHE A 39 1.46 -0.50 -12.05
N SER A 40 1.36 0.81 -11.86
CA SER A 40 2.21 1.78 -12.55
C SER A 40 3.42 2.16 -11.70
N GLY A 41 4.48 1.36 -11.82
CA GLY A 41 5.77 1.64 -11.20
C GLY A 41 5.88 1.13 -9.77
N LYS A 42 6.51 1.93 -8.90
CA LYS A 42 6.81 1.59 -7.51
C LYS A 42 6.01 2.48 -6.56
N HIS A 43 5.33 1.84 -5.61
CA HIS A 43 4.51 2.47 -4.59
C HIS A 43 4.97 2.06 -3.20
N GLU A 44 5.03 3.03 -2.29
CA GLU A 44 5.48 2.82 -0.93
C GLU A 44 4.40 3.21 0.07
N PHE A 45 4.26 2.40 1.11
CA PHE A 45 3.33 2.61 2.20
C PHE A 45 4.08 2.51 3.52
N PHE A 46 3.80 3.45 4.41
CA PHE A 46 4.16 3.32 5.81
C PHE A 46 3.07 2.53 6.52
N VAL A 47 3.44 1.47 7.23
CA VAL A 47 2.50 0.69 8.01
C VAL A 47 3.06 0.40 9.38
N LYS A 48 2.26 0.68 10.42
CA LYS A 48 2.61 0.34 11.80
C LYS A 48 1.89 -0.94 12.20
N TYR A 49 2.65 -1.96 12.55
CA TYR A 49 2.16 -3.29 12.90
C TYR A 49 2.22 -3.53 14.39
N PHE A 50 1.13 -3.98 15.03
CA PHE A 50 1.21 -4.48 16.40
C PHE A 50 2.00 -5.80 16.45
N ASP A 51 1.70 -6.68 15.50
CA ASP A 51 2.41 -7.89 15.12
C ASP A 51 2.31 -8.05 13.60
N ALA A 52 2.96 -9.07 13.01
CA ALA A 52 3.07 -9.24 11.57
C ALA A 52 1.72 -9.32 10.82
N GLU A 53 0.60 -9.57 11.51
CA GLU A 53 -0.72 -9.76 10.89
C GLU A 53 -1.74 -8.68 11.32
N CYS A 54 -1.32 -7.69 12.12
CA CYS A 54 -2.22 -6.68 12.67
C CYS A 54 -1.73 -5.25 12.36
N PRO A 55 -2.06 -4.71 11.17
CA PRO A 55 -1.80 -3.32 10.85
C PRO A 55 -2.69 -2.38 11.70
N LEU A 56 -2.05 -1.47 12.43
CA LEU A 56 -2.70 -0.46 13.27
C LEU A 56 -2.93 0.86 12.54
N ILE A 57 -1.97 1.26 11.71
CA ILE A 57 -1.98 2.51 10.95
C ILE A 57 -1.36 2.21 9.59
N ALA A 58 -1.95 2.75 8.53
CA ALA A 58 -1.40 2.69 7.19
C ALA A 58 -1.43 4.08 6.55
N ALA A 59 -0.41 4.42 5.77
CA ALA A 59 -0.36 5.63 4.98
C ALA A 59 0.38 5.39 3.66
N TYR A 60 -0.15 5.94 2.58
CA TYR A 60 0.56 6.01 1.31
C TYR A 60 1.65 7.09 1.39
N LEU A 61 2.83 6.81 0.81
CA LEU A 61 3.95 7.73 0.74
C LEU A 61 4.16 8.18 -0.72
N PRO A 62 3.62 9.33 -1.13
CA PRO A 62 3.86 9.86 -2.47
C PRO A 62 5.36 10.05 -2.70
N GLU A 63 5.91 9.36 -3.71
CA GLU A 63 7.34 9.40 -4.04
C GLU A 63 8.26 9.06 -2.84
N GLY A 64 7.77 8.27 -1.88
CA GLY A 64 8.50 7.91 -0.66
C GLY A 64 8.62 9.07 0.35
N ASN A 65 7.90 10.17 0.15
CA ASN A 65 7.98 11.33 1.03
C ASN A 65 7.12 11.16 2.30
N ARG A 66 7.78 11.19 3.46
CA ARG A 66 7.16 11.05 4.79
C ARG A 66 6.27 12.23 5.16
N GLU A 67 6.65 13.44 4.79
CA GLU A 67 5.92 14.66 5.15
C GLU A 67 4.62 14.80 4.35
N ALA A 68 4.55 14.14 3.20
CA ALA A 68 3.37 14.07 2.33
C ALA A 68 2.56 12.79 2.54
N ALA A 69 2.77 12.07 3.66
CA ALA A 69 2.07 10.83 3.93
C ALA A 69 0.55 11.05 4.01
N ILE A 70 -0.20 10.23 3.28
CA ILE A 70 -1.67 10.30 3.24
C ILE A 70 -2.19 9.04 3.92
N GLU A 71 -2.91 9.20 5.04
CA GLU A 71 -3.52 8.09 5.77
C GLU A 71 -4.48 7.31 4.87
N ILE A 72 -4.41 5.98 4.96
CA ILE A 72 -5.32 5.05 4.29
C ILE A 72 -5.85 4.01 5.29
N GLU A 73 -6.93 3.34 4.94
CA GLU A 73 -7.44 2.24 5.74
C GLU A 73 -6.48 1.04 5.76
N THR A 74 -6.31 0.45 6.94
CA THR A 74 -5.48 -0.76 7.11
C THR A 74 -6.04 -1.97 6.36
N SER A 75 -7.35 -1.99 6.10
CA SER A 75 -8.01 -3.00 5.25
C SER A 75 -7.46 -3.05 3.82
N VAL A 76 -6.93 -1.93 3.31
CA VAL A 76 -6.24 -1.87 2.02
C VAL A 76 -4.96 -2.70 2.08
N ILE A 77 -4.18 -2.57 3.16
CA ILE A 77 -2.95 -3.34 3.35
C ILE A 77 -3.24 -4.83 3.51
N ASP A 78 -4.26 -5.19 4.28
CA ASP A 78 -4.69 -6.58 4.45
C ASP A 78 -5.02 -7.24 3.10
N GLU A 79 -5.72 -6.52 2.24
CA GLU A 79 -6.08 -7.02 0.92
C GLU A 79 -4.86 -7.14 -0.02
N LEU A 80 -4.00 -6.12 -0.05
CA LEU A 80 -2.78 -6.13 -0.86
C LEU A 80 -1.87 -7.30 -0.46
N HIS A 81 -1.79 -7.61 0.83
CA HIS A 81 -1.10 -8.78 1.34
C HIS A 81 -1.79 -10.09 0.92
N ARG A 82 -3.12 -10.19 1.11
CA ARG A 82 -3.92 -11.39 0.77
C ARG A 82 -3.81 -11.77 -0.71
N GLN A 83 -3.71 -10.78 -1.59
CA GLN A 83 -3.59 -10.96 -3.04
C GLN A 83 -2.14 -11.07 -3.53
N ASN A 84 -1.14 -11.03 -2.62
CA ASN A 84 0.29 -11.09 -2.91
C ASN A 84 0.81 -9.95 -3.80
N PHE A 85 0.27 -8.74 -3.67
CA PHE A 85 0.78 -7.56 -4.38
C PHE A 85 2.00 -6.92 -3.70
N ILE A 86 2.21 -7.21 -2.42
CA ILE A 86 3.34 -6.67 -1.66
C ILE A 86 4.63 -7.37 -2.12
N SER A 87 5.53 -6.61 -2.73
CA SER A 87 6.83 -7.12 -3.19
C SER A 87 7.86 -7.17 -2.06
N LYS A 88 7.77 -6.25 -1.09
CA LYS A 88 8.73 -6.14 0.01
C LYS A 88 8.11 -5.55 1.27
N ILE A 89 8.55 -6.03 2.42
CA ILE A 89 8.28 -5.46 3.74
C ILE A 89 9.62 -5.29 4.45
N GLU A 90 9.93 -4.08 4.89
CA GLU A 90 11.18 -3.75 5.60
C GLU A 90 10.89 -2.96 6.86
N ILE A 91 11.84 -2.96 7.79
CA ILE A 91 11.81 -2.04 8.92
C ILE A 91 11.98 -0.61 8.37
N TYR A 92 11.07 0.28 8.75
CA TYR A 92 11.06 1.65 8.22
C TYR A 92 12.25 2.50 8.69
N ASP A 93 12.69 2.28 9.93
CA ASP A 93 13.88 2.91 10.50
C ASP A 93 14.48 1.99 11.57
N GLU A 94 15.53 1.26 11.22
CA GLU A 94 16.17 0.30 12.11
C GLU A 94 16.75 0.95 13.37
N ASN A 95 17.29 2.16 13.27
CA ASN A 95 17.90 2.84 14.41
C ASN A 95 16.84 3.25 15.44
N VAL A 96 15.70 3.72 14.95
CA VAL A 96 14.55 4.05 15.79
C VAL A 96 13.95 2.78 16.41
N GLU A 97 13.80 1.70 15.64
CA GLU A 97 13.28 0.43 16.16
C GLU A 97 14.19 -0.22 17.21
N LEU A 98 15.51 -0.15 17.03
CA LEU A 98 16.46 -0.69 18.01
C LEU A 98 16.41 0.03 19.37
N ALA A 99 15.99 1.29 19.39
CA ALA A 99 15.83 2.07 20.63
C ALA A 99 14.48 1.82 21.32
N ARG A 100 13.52 1.15 20.66
CA ARG A 100 12.18 0.93 21.18
C ARG A 100 12.11 -0.27 22.14
N PRO A 101 11.17 -0.26 23.10
CA PRO A 101 10.93 -1.41 23.98
C PRO A 101 10.54 -2.68 23.19
N ARG A 102 10.86 -3.86 23.72
CA ARG A 102 10.69 -5.19 23.08
C ARG A 102 9.28 -5.55 22.57
N ASN A 103 8.24 -4.79 22.91
CA ASN A 103 6.85 -5.04 22.51
C ASN A 103 6.19 -3.78 21.90
N HIS A 104 6.99 -2.82 21.44
CA HIS A 104 6.44 -1.67 20.74
C HIS A 104 5.99 -2.10 19.34
N PRO A 105 4.86 -1.59 18.81
CA PRO A 105 4.45 -1.87 17.44
C PRO A 105 5.55 -1.47 16.44
N GLN A 106 5.81 -2.32 15.46
CA GLN A 106 6.90 -2.12 14.52
C GLN A 106 6.46 -1.20 13.38
N ASP A 107 7.28 -0.20 13.07
CA ASP A 107 7.09 0.64 11.89
C ASP A 107 7.75 -0.01 10.67
N CYS A 108 6.95 -0.28 9.63
CA CYS A 108 7.38 -0.96 8.42
C CYS A 108 7.21 -0.08 7.17
N LEU A 109 8.12 -0.27 6.22
CA LEU A 109 7.95 0.15 4.83
C LEU A 109 7.40 -1.04 4.04
N ILE A 110 6.25 -0.85 3.43
CA ILE A 110 5.69 -1.80 2.47
C ILE A 110 5.91 -1.24 1.07
N THR A 111 6.40 -2.08 0.17
CA THR A 111 6.58 -1.75 -1.24
C THR A 111 5.70 -2.63 -2.10
N ILE A 112 5.07 -1.99 -3.09
CA ILE A 112 4.52 -2.63 -4.27
C ILE A 112 5.37 -2.14 -5.43
N ASP A 113 5.93 -3.07 -6.20
CA ASP A 113 6.74 -2.74 -7.37
C ASP A 113 6.29 -3.58 -8.54
N MET A 114 5.63 -2.93 -9.50
CA MET A 114 5.12 -3.55 -10.73
C MET A 114 5.90 -3.09 -11.96
N SER A 115 7.01 -2.36 -11.75
CA SER A 115 7.89 -1.86 -12.82
C SER A 115 8.49 -3.00 -13.66
N GLU A 116 8.75 -4.15 -13.04
CA GLU A 116 9.31 -5.33 -13.73
C GLU A 116 8.23 -6.19 -14.42
N THR A 117 6.98 -6.13 -13.95
CA THR A 117 5.89 -6.98 -14.45
C THR A 117 5.48 -6.58 -15.88
N ILE A 118 5.55 -5.28 -16.21
CA ILE A 118 5.21 -4.77 -17.56
C ILE A 118 6.28 -5.13 -18.60
N SER A 119 7.55 -5.24 -18.19
CA SER A 119 8.67 -5.56 -19.09
C SER A 119 8.61 -6.98 -19.66
N SER A 120 7.84 -7.86 -19.03
CA SER A 120 7.73 -9.28 -19.42
C SER A 120 6.63 -9.57 -20.44
N ILE A 121 5.75 -8.59 -20.72
CA ILE A 121 4.58 -8.76 -21.60
C ILE A 121 4.83 -8.21 -23.02
N GLU A 122 5.83 -7.35 -23.22
CA GLU A 122 6.14 -6.77 -24.55
C GLU A 122 7.14 -7.59 -25.40
N GLN A 123 7.44 -8.85 -25.04
CA GLN A 123 8.42 -9.68 -25.77
C GLN A 123 7.85 -10.86 -26.58
N TYR A 124 6.56 -10.88 -26.90
CA TYR A 124 5.96 -11.91 -27.77
C TYR A 124 5.35 -11.36 -29.06
#